data_AF-A0A918W257-F1
#
_entry.id   AF-A0A918W257-F1
#
_cell.length_a   1.000
_cell.length_b   1.000
_cell.length_c   1.000
_cell.angle_alpha   90.00
_cell.angle_beta   90.00
_cell.angle_gamma   90.00
#
_symmetry.space_group_name_H-M   'P 1'
#
loop_
_entity.id
_entity.type
_entity.pdbx_description
1 polymer ?
#
loop_
_entity_poly.entity_id
_entity_poly.type
_entity_poly.pdbx_seq_one_letter_code
_entity_poly.pdbx_strand_id
1 'polypeptide(L)'
;MNNNQTIEKLKTMRLGAMAQLHLQHVKDNRFGEMTCDEYLALLTDHQWEDRENKKIDRLLKQASFRQNANLADINYSPERNLDKNMFARLCTLDFITRKEGL
;
A
#
# COMPACT_ATOMS: atom_id res chain seq x y z
N MET A 1 -3.71 -24.71 -21.24
CA MET A 1 -4.58 -23.77 -20.48
C MET A 1 -4.58 -22.43 -21.20
N ASN A 2 -5.72 -21.75 -21.31
CA ASN A 2 -5.81 -20.48 -22.03
C ASN A 2 -5.62 -19.31 -21.04
N ASN A 3 -4.39 -18.78 -20.94
CA ASN A 3 -4.04 -17.71 -20.00
C ASN A 3 -4.96 -16.48 -20.12
N ASN A 4 -5.43 -16.17 -21.33
CA ASN A 4 -6.37 -15.07 -21.55
C ASN A 4 -7.73 -15.32 -20.86
N GLN A 5 -8.21 -16.56 -20.84
CA GLN A 5 -9.45 -16.90 -20.13
C GLN A 5 -9.29 -16.75 -18.61
N THR A 6 -8.12 -17.11 -18.06
CA THR A 6 -7.82 -16.93 -16.64
C THR A 6 -7.83 -15.45 -16.26
N ILE A 7 -7.17 -14.60 -17.06
CA ILE A 7 -7.10 -13.16 -16.83
C ILE A 7 -8.50 -12.52 -16.86
N GLU A 8 -9.33 -12.89 -17.84
CA GLU A 8 -10.71 -12.37 -17.91
C GLU A 8 -11.57 -12.82 -16.71
N LYS A 9 -11.42 -14.08 -16.25
CA LYS A 9 -12.08 -14.54 -15.03
C LYS A 9 -11.63 -13.77 -13.79
N LEU A 10 -10.35 -13.47 -13.66
CA LEU A 10 -9.84 -12.68 -12.53
C LEU A 10 -10.44 -11.26 -12.54
N LYS A 11 -10.58 -10.64 -13.72
CA LYS A 11 -11.23 -9.33 -13.86
C LYS A 11 -12.72 -9.39 -13.46
N THR A 12 -13.47 -10.39 -13.91
CA THR A 12 -14.90 -10.52 -13.55
C THR A 12 -15.10 -10.75 -12.05
N MET A 13 -14.16 -11.43 -11.40
CA MET A 13 -14.12 -11.60 -9.94
C MET A 13 -13.64 -10.36 -9.17
N ARG A 14 -13.36 -9.24 -9.85
CA ARG A 14 -12.82 -8.01 -9.25
C ARG A 14 -11.45 -8.24 -8.58
N LEU A 15 -10.61 -9.07 -9.18
CA LEU A 15 -9.22 -9.32 -8.82
C LEU A 15 -8.28 -8.67 -9.85
N GLY A 16 -8.45 -7.37 -10.07
CA GLY A 16 -7.79 -6.63 -11.15
C GLY A 16 -6.26 -6.56 -11.03
N ALA A 17 -5.74 -6.34 -9.83
CA ALA A 17 -4.29 -6.25 -9.59
C ALA A 17 -3.62 -7.63 -9.71
N MET A 18 -4.28 -8.70 -9.25
CA MET A 18 -3.84 -10.07 -9.50
C MET A 18 -3.88 -10.40 -11.00
N ALA A 19 -4.93 -10.00 -11.72
CA ALA A 19 -5.03 -10.21 -13.16
C ALA A 19 -3.91 -9.51 -13.94
N GLN A 20 -3.58 -8.27 -13.55
CA GLN A 20 -2.52 -7.47 -14.16
C GLN A 20 -1.14 -8.09 -13.92
N LEU A 21 -0.83 -8.46 -12.68
CA LEU A 21 0.43 -9.09 -12.33
C LEU A 21 0.58 -10.45 -13.03
N HIS A 22 -0.48 -11.26 -13.07
CA HIS A 22 -0.48 -12.51 -13.82
C HIS A 22 -0.21 -12.31 -15.31
N LEU A 23 -0.87 -11.34 -15.95
CA LEU A 23 -0.63 -10.99 -17.35
C LEU A 23 0.84 -10.57 -17.59
N GLN A 24 1.44 -9.81 -16.67
CA GLN A 24 2.83 -9.40 -16.77
C GLN A 24 3.79 -10.60 -16.69
N HIS A 25 3.60 -11.50 -15.71
CA HIS A 25 4.41 -12.71 -15.60
C HIS A 25 4.28 -13.61 -16.84
N VAL A 26 3.08 -13.71 -17.42
CA VAL A 26 2.84 -14.44 -18.68
C VAL A 26 3.63 -13.81 -19.84
N LYS A 27 3.65 -12.48 -19.95
CA LYS A 27 4.40 -11.78 -21.01
C LYS A 27 5.91 -11.89 -20.86
N ASP A 28 6.39 -11.80 -19.62
CA ASP A 28 7.82 -11.77 -19.31
C ASP A 28 8.44 -13.17 -19.16
N ASN A 29 7.64 -14.23 -19.29
CA ASN A 29 8.02 -15.63 -19.07
C ASN A 29 8.68 -15.89 -17.69
N ARG A 30 8.21 -15.17 -16.67
CA ARG A 30 8.78 -15.13 -15.31
C ARG A 30 8.21 -16.21 -14.38
N PHE A 31 8.33 -17.48 -14.78
CA PHE A 31 7.83 -18.62 -14.00
C PHE A 31 8.93 -19.59 -13.54
N GLY A 32 10.17 -19.42 -14.00
CA GLY A 32 11.23 -20.41 -13.81
C GLY A 32 11.82 -20.53 -12.40
N GLU A 33 11.65 -19.50 -11.56
CA GLU A 33 12.33 -19.41 -10.26
C GLU A 33 11.39 -19.58 -9.05
N MET A 34 10.09 -19.74 -9.28
CA MET A 34 9.06 -19.69 -8.24
C MET A 34 8.18 -20.93 -8.26
N THR A 35 7.94 -21.52 -7.10
CA THR A 35 6.96 -22.60 -6.95
C THR A 35 5.54 -22.09 -7.19
N CYS A 36 4.60 -22.99 -7.47
CA CYS A 36 3.19 -22.61 -7.65
C CYS A 36 2.61 -21.91 -6.42
N ASP A 37 3.02 -22.33 -5.21
CA ASP A 37 2.52 -21.77 -3.96
C ASP A 37 3.06 -20.36 -3.72
N GLU A 38 4.35 -20.13 -3.94
CA GLU A 38 4.96 -18.80 -3.87
C GLU A 38 4.33 -17.84 -4.90
N TYR A 39 4.03 -18.35 -6.09
CA TYR A 39 3.38 -17.56 -7.13
C TYR A 39 1.96 -17.14 -6.74
N LEU A 40 1.20 -18.07 -6.16
CA LEU A 40 -0.14 -17.78 -5.68
C LEU A 40 -0.12 -16.79 -4.51
N ALA A 41 0.83 -16.94 -3.58
CA ALA A 41 1.04 -16.01 -2.48
C ALA A 41 1.33 -14.61 -3.01
N LEU A 42 2.32 -14.46 -3.90
CA LEU A 42 2.68 -13.18 -4.53
C LEU A 42 1.47 -12.50 -5.19
N LEU A 43 0.71 -13.24 -6.00
CA LEU A 43 -0.46 -12.70 -6.68
C LEU A 43 -1.54 -12.23 -5.68
N THR A 44 -1.72 -12.99 -4.59
CA THR A 44 -2.73 -12.72 -3.57
C THR A 44 -2.34 -11.50 -2.75
N ASP A 45 -1.09 -11.40 -2.33
CA ASP A 45 -0.54 -10.27 -1.58
C ASP A 45 -0.65 -8.98 -2.40
N HIS A 46 -0.23 -9.00 -3.66
CA HIS A 46 -0.34 -7.84 -4.55
C HIS A 46 -1.80 -7.35 -4.71
N GLN A 47 -2.76 -8.28 -4.77
CA GLN A 47 -4.16 -7.93 -4.82
C GLN A 47 -4.71 -7.40 -3.49
N TRP A 48 -4.24 -7.94 -2.37
CA TRP A 48 -4.61 -7.47 -1.05
C TRP A 48 -4.09 -6.05 -0.80
N GLU A 49 -2.82 -5.79 -1.12
CA GLU A 49 -2.20 -4.46 -1.03
C GLU A 49 -2.93 -3.42 -1.88
N ASP A 50 -3.29 -3.75 -3.13
CA ASP A 50 -4.09 -2.87 -4.00
C ASP A 50 -5.44 -2.50 -3.35
N ARG A 51 -6.08 -3.43 -2.64
CA ARG A 51 -7.36 -3.17 -1.95
C ARG A 51 -7.17 -2.27 -0.74
N GLU A 52 -6.14 -2.52 0.08
CA GLU A 52 -5.85 -1.68 1.23
C GLU A 52 -5.44 -0.26 0.81
N ASN A 53 -4.62 -0.13 -0.24
CA ASN A 53 -4.25 1.17 -0.80
C ASN A 53 -5.48 1.94 -1.31
N LYS A 54 -6.36 1.30 -2.08
CA LYS A 54 -7.62 1.93 -2.54
C LYS A 54 -8.54 2.34 -1.39
N LYS A 55 -8.57 1.56 -0.31
CA LYS A 55 -9.32 1.88 0.90
C LYS A 55 -8.73 3.10 1.60
N ILE A 56 -7.41 3.15 1.77
CA ILE A 56 -6.70 4.32 2.34
C ILE A 56 -6.98 5.56 1.50
N ASP A 57 -6.82 5.49 0.17
CA ASP A 57 -7.09 6.61 -0.73
C ASP A 57 -8.53 7.12 -0.63
N ARG A 58 -9.49 6.20 -0.54
CA ARG A 58 -10.90 6.55 -0.35
C ARG A 58 -11.12 7.26 0.99
N LEU A 59 -10.53 6.76 2.07
CA LEU A 59 -10.66 7.36 3.40
C LEU A 59 -10.02 8.74 3.45
N LEU A 60 -8.84 8.93 2.86
CA LEU A 60 -8.18 10.23 2.76
C LEU A 60 -9.03 11.24 1.99
N LYS A 61 -9.61 10.82 0.85
CA LYS A 61 -10.54 11.66 0.07
C LYS A 61 -11.80 12.02 0.86
N GLN A 62 -12.36 11.06 1.60
CA GLN A 62 -13.57 11.28 2.41
C GLN A 62 -13.33 12.19 3.62
N ALA A 63 -12.14 12.13 4.22
CA ALA A 63 -11.78 12.98 5.35
C ALA A 63 -11.72 14.47 4.98
N SER A 64 -11.59 14.79 3.68
CA SER A 64 -11.64 16.16 3.16
C SER A 64 -10.70 17.11 3.92
N PHE A 65 -9.48 16.65 4.21
CA PHE A 65 -8.48 17.45 4.91
C PHE A 65 -8.19 18.73 4.13
N ARG A 66 -8.14 19.86 4.86
CA ARG A 66 -7.82 21.16 4.26
C ARG A 66 -6.42 21.19 3.63
N GLN A 67 -5.50 20.41 4.17
CA GLN A 67 -4.13 20.30 3.69
C GLN A 67 -3.77 18.83 3.52
N ASN A 68 -3.12 18.50 2.40
CA ASN A 68 -2.52 17.18 2.18
C ASN A 68 -1.14 17.20 2.83
N ALA A 69 -1.08 16.88 4.13
CA ALA A 69 0.15 16.92 4.92
C ALA A 69 0.63 15.50 5.23
N ASN A 70 1.93 15.25 5.01
CA ASN A 70 2.59 14.01 5.35
C ASN A 70 3.75 14.28 6.34
N LEU A 71 4.03 13.32 7.21
CA LEU A 71 5.18 13.38 8.12
C LEU A 71 6.53 13.44 7.38
N ALA A 72 6.60 12.82 6.19
CA ALA A 72 7.77 12.88 5.33
C ALA A 72 8.08 14.30 4.83
N ASP A 73 7.07 15.18 4.78
CA ASP A 73 7.19 16.54 4.28
C ASP A 73 7.57 17.55 5.38
N ILE A 74 7.84 17.09 6.60
CA ILE A 74 8.24 17.98 7.70
C ILE A 74 9.62 18.57 7.40
N ASN A 75 9.66 19.90 7.28
CA ASN A 75 10.89 20.64 7.12
C ASN A 75 11.58 20.87 8.48
N TYR A 76 12.71 20.19 8.69
CA TYR A 76 13.57 20.34 9.87
C TYR A 76 14.73 21.33 9.66
N SER A 77 14.60 22.29 8.73
CA SER A 77 15.63 23.30 8.53
C SER A 77 15.93 24.05 9.84
N PRO A 78 17.19 24.50 10.06
CA PRO A 78 17.56 25.17 11.30
C PRO A 78 16.70 26.40 11.63
N GLU A 79 16.21 27.11 10.60
CA GLU A 79 15.31 28.27 10.73
C GLU A 79 13.97 27.93 11.40
N ARG A 80 13.51 26.68 11.27
CA ARG A 80 12.27 26.20 11.90
C ARG A 80 12.45 25.81 13.36
N ASN A 81 13.70 25.61 13.80
CA ASN A 81 14.06 25.23 15.16
C ASN A 81 13.25 24.02 15.70
N LEU A 82 13.11 22.97 14.87
CA LEU A 82 12.37 21.76 15.22
C LEU A 82 13.33 20.61 15.56
N ASP A 83 13.13 19.98 16.72
CA ASP A 83 13.87 18.77 17.09
C ASP A 83 13.29 17.54 16.39
N LYS A 84 14.09 16.96 15.48
CA LYS A 84 13.75 15.76 14.72
C LYS A 84 13.46 14.55 15.62
N ASN A 85 14.19 14.37 16.72
CA ASN A 85 14.00 13.23 17.62
C ASN A 85 12.69 13.35 18.38
N MET A 86 12.36 14.55 18.84
CA MET A 86 11.08 14.84 19.48
C MET A 86 9.91 14.56 18.53
N PHE A 87 9.95 15.09 17.29
CA PHE A 87 8.88 14.84 16.32
C PHE A 87 8.76 13.36 15.95
N ALA A 88 9.86 12.65 15.76
CA ALA A 88 9.82 11.21 15.51
C ALA A 88 9.10 10.46 16.64
N ARG A 89 9.35 10.83 17.91
CA ARG A 89 8.65 10.25 19.06
C ARG A 89 7.17 10.60 19.07
N LEU A 90 6.79 11.85 18.76
CA LEU A 90 5.38 12.25 18.65
C LEU A 90 4.63 11.49 17.55
N CYS A 91 5.30 11.21 16.42
CA CYS A 91 4.73 10.48 15.30
C CYS A 91 4.35 9.03 15.63
N THR A 92 4.91 8.44 16.68
CA THR A 92 4.52 7.10 17.16
C THR A 92 3.12 7.07 17.76
N LEU A 93 2.58 8.24 18.14
CA LEU A 93 1.30 8.40 18.83
C LEU A 93 1.23 7.67 20.20
N ASP A 94 2.36 7.23 20.76
CA ASP A 94 2.43 6.54 22.06
C ASP A 94 1.87 7.39 23.23
N PHE A 95 1.88 8.71 23.12
CA PHE A 95 1.32 9.58 24.15
C PHE A 95 -0.20 9.40 24.29
N ILE A 96 -0.89 9.01 23.21
CA ILE A 96 -2.35 8.75 23.21
C ILE A 96 -2.64 7.50 24.05
N THR A 97 -1.88 6.43 23.88
CA THR A 97 -2.06 5.18 24.65
C THR A 97 -1.71 5.38 26.12
N ARG A 98 -0.70 6.21 26.41
CA ARG A 98 -0.28 6.58 27.77
C ARG A 98 -1.19 7.62 28.45
N LYS A 99 -2.13 8.23 27.72
CA LYS A 99 -2.97 9.35 28.19
C LYS A 99 -2.16 10.55 28.71
N GLU A 100 -0.99 10.79 28.13
CA GLU A 100 -0.16 11.93 28.50
C GLU A 100 -0.76 13.21 27.89
N GLY A 101 -1.12 14.18 28.72
CA GLY A 101 -1.67 15.48 28.29
C GLY A 101 -3.19 15.55 28.10
N LEU A 102 -3.95 14.59 28.65
CA LEU A 102 -5.41 14.66 28.82
C LEU A 102 -5.78 15.16 30.23
#